data_AF-A0A2M9IVE2-F1
#
_entry.id   AF-A0A2M9IVE2-F1
#
_cell.length_a   1.000
_cell.length_b   1.000
_cell.length_c   1.000
_cell.angle_alpha   90.00
_cell.angle_beta   90.00
_cell.angle_gamma   90.00
#
_symmetry.space_group_name_H-M   'P 1'
#
loop_
_entity.id
_entity.type
_entity.pdbx_description
1 polymer ?
#
loop_
_entity_poly.entity_id
_entity_poly.type
_entity_poly.pdbx_seq_one_letter_code
_entity_poly.pdbx_strand_id
1 'polypeptide(L)' 'MTTATPSRTVLERFPAGHPRGSWPADEYAATQRAQGHDAHVVMDLPTDQFLVVIPVTHPVPQ' A
#
# COMPACT_ATOMS: atom_id res chain seq x y z
N MET A 1 22.15 14.66 -2.86
CA MET A 1 21.17 13.73 -3.46
C MET A 1 20.07 13.56 -2.43
N THR A 2 19.06 14.43 -2.43
CA THR A 2 18.00 14.37 -1.41
C THR A 2 16.99 13.32 -1.89
N THR A 3 17.03 12.13 -1.32
CA THR A 3 16.01 11.12 -1.57
C THR A 3 14.69 11.65 -1.02
N ALA A 4 13.85 12.20 -1.91
CA ALA A 4 12.47 12.51 -1.58
C ALA A 4 11.87 11.21 -1.04
N THR A 5 11.55 11.17 0.25
CA THR A 5 10.89 10.00 0.83
C THR A 5 9.49 9.99 0.22
N PRO A 6 9.15 9.05 -0.67
CA PRO A 6 7.83 9.04 -1.27
C PRO A 6 6.83 8.85 -0.14
N SER A 7 6.04 9.89 0.13
CA SER A 7 4.92 9.78 1.05
C SER A 7 3.95 8.75 0.46
N ARG A 8 3.53 7.81 1.29
CA ARG A 8 2.65 6.71 0.90
C ARG A 8 1.38 6.85 1.72
N THR A 9 0.26 6.98 1.03
CA THR A 9 -1.05 7.01 1.69
C THR A 9 -1.54 5.59 1.85
N VAL A 10 -1.82 5.21 3.10
CA VAL A 10 -2.46 3.93 3.41
C VAL A 10 -3.93 4.03 3.02
N LEU A 11 -4.37 3.17 2.10
CA LEU A 11 -5.76 3.05 1.70
C LEU A 11 -6.53 2.14 2.66
N GLU A 12 -5.98 0.96 2.94
CA GLU A 12 -6.66 -0.11 3.70
C GLU A 12 -5.62 -0.92 4.48
N ARG A 13 -6.05 -1.55 5.58
CA ARG A 13 -5.21 -2.42 6.43
C ARG A 13 -5.86 -3.79 6.58
N PHE A 14 -5.06 -4.83 6.44
CA PHE A 14 -5.50 -6.22 6.51
C PHE A 14 -4.70 -6.97 7.58
N PRO A 15 -5.33 -7.82 8.39
CA PRO A 15 -4.62 -8.66 9.35
C PRO A 15 -3.77 -9.71 8.61
N ALA A 16 -2.50 -9.90 9.02
CA ALA A 16 -1.64 -10.89 8.38
C ALA A 16 -2.04 -12.34 8.70
N GLY A 17 -2.76 -12.55 9.81
CA GLY A 17 -3.21 -13.86 10.29
C GLY A 17 -4.46 -14.46 9.61
N HIS A 18 -4.85 -14.02 8.41
CA HIS A 18 -6.02 -14.59 7.74
C HIS A 18 -5.77 -16.08 7.39
N PRO A 19 -6.75 -17.00 7.53
CA PRO A 19 -6.56 -18.44 7.27
C PRO A 19 -6.12 -18.81 5.85
N ARG A 20 -6.07 -17.83 4.93
CA ARG A 20 -5.57 -17.97 3.55
C ARG A 20 -4.30 -17.13 3.26
N GLY A 21 -3.63 -16.58 4.28
CA GLY A 21 -2.42 -15.76 4.13
C GLY A 21 -2.70 -14.32 3.68
N SER A 22 -1.69 -13.66 3.09
CA SER A 22 -1.67 -12.26 2.60
C SER A 22 -2.63 -11.93 1.44
N TRP A 23 -3.51 -12.86 1.09
CA TRP A 23 -4.40 -12.79 -0.07
C TRP A 23 -5.34 -11.56 -0.12
N PRO A 24 -6.02 -11.14 0.96
CA PRO A 24 -6.97 -10.02 0.86
C PRO A 24 -6.29 -8.67 0.57
N ALA A 25 -5.05 -8.47 1.04
CA ALA A 25 -4.28 -7.27 0.72
C ALA A 25 -3.83 -7.26 -0.75
N ASP A 26 -3.44 -8.42 -1.28
CA ASP A 26 -3.02 -8.56 -2.68
C ASP A 26 -4.18 -8.34 -3.65
N GLU A 27 -5.34 -8.96 -3.40
CA GLU A 27 -6.58 -8.77 -4.20
C GLU A 27 -7.04 -7.30 -4.20
N TYR A 28 -6.98 -6.64 -3.05
CA TYR A 28 -7.31 -5.22 -2.95
C TYR A 28 -6.30 -4.36 -3.72
N ALA A 29 -5.00 -4.61 -3.56
CA ALA A 29 -3.97 -3.89 -4.34
C ALA A 29 -4.11 -4.12 -5.84
N ALA A 30 -4.43 -5.34 -6.28
CA ALA A 30 -4.69 -5.66 -7.68
C ALA A 30 -5.92 -4.92 -8.23
N THR A 31 -7.00 -4.84 -7.43
CA THR A 31 -8.19 -4.06 -7.77
C THR A 31 -7.84 -2.58 -7.92
N GLN A 32 -7.09 -2.01 -6.97
CA GLN A 32 -6.67 -0.61 -7.03
C GLN A 32 -5.78 -0.32 -8.25
N ARG A 33 -4.88 -1.24 -8.61
CA ARG A 33 -4.07 -1.18 -9.84
C ARG A 33 -4.93 -1.24 -11.10
N ALA A 34 -5.95 -2.10 -11.13
CA ALA A 34 -6.90 -2.15 -12.24
C ALA A 34 -7.69 -0.85 -12.41
N GLN A 35 -7.93 -0.11 -11.32
CA GLN A 35 -8.54 1.22 -11.32
C GLN A 35 -7.55 2.36 -11.68
N GLY A 36 -6.27 2.04 -11.93
CA GLY A 36 -5.24 3.03 -12.29
C GLY A 36 -4.49 3.64 -11.10
N HIS A 37 -4.68 3.12 -9.88
CA HIS A 37 -3.91 3.54 -8.70
C HIS A 37 -2.68 2.65 -8.55
N ASP A 38 -1.50 3.24 -8.36
CA ASP A 38 -0.27 2.48 -8.14
C ASP A 38 -0.22 1.90 -6.71
N ALA A 39 -1.09 0.94 -6.39
CA ALA A 39 -1.20 0.36 -5.06
C ALA A 39 -0.10 -0.67 -4.81
N HIS A 40 0.43 -0.70 -3.58
CA HIS A 40 1.46 -1.63 -3.13
C HIS A 40 1.08 -2.20 -1.78
N VAL A 41 1.33 -3.50 -1.60
CA VAL A 41 1.17 -4.16 -0.31
C VAL A 41 2.47 -4.05 0.47
N VAL A 42 2.41 -3.50 1.67
CA VAL A 42 3.54 -3.38 2.60
C VAL A 42 3.18 -4.14 3.88
N MET A 43 4.09 -4.99 4.35
CA MET A 43 3.94 -5.66 5.64
C MET A 43 4.40 -4.72 6.77
N ASP A 44 3.49 -4.40 7.68
CA ASP A 44 3.77 -3.73 8.95
C ASP A 44 4.11 -4.78 10.01
N LEU A 45 5.42 -4.95 10.26
CA LEU A 45 5.93 -5.87 11.26
C LEU A 45 5.51 -5.54 12.70
N PRO A 46 5.43 -4.26 13.13
CA PRO A 46 5.01 -3.91 14.49
C PRO A 46 3.59 -4.35 14.84
N THR A 47 2.68 -4.32 13.87
CA THR A 47 1.26 -4.63 14.10
C THR A 47 0.78 -5.89 13.38
N ASP A 48 1.69 -6.65 12.77
CA ASP A 48 1.44 -7.88 12.00
C ASP A 48 0.28 -7.71 11.00
N GLN A 49 0.35 -6.64 10.21
CA GLN A 49 -0.69 -6.25 9.27
C GLN A 49 -0.12 -5.97 7.89
N PHE A 50 -0.89 -6.28 6.85
CA PHE A 50 -0.62 -5.84 5.49
C PHE A 50 -1.33 -4.52 5.23
N LEU A 51 -0.57 -3.50 4.88
CA LEU A 51 -1.06 -2.19 4.52
C LEU A 51 -1.06 -2.06 3.00
N VAL A 52 -2.19 -1.72 2.40
CA VAL A 52 -2.22 -1.33 0.99
C VAL A 52 -2.00 0.16 0.90
N VAL A 53 -0.94 0.57 0.23
CA VAL A 53 -0.52 1.97 0.13
C VAL A 53 -0.40 2.41 -1.32
N ILE A 54 -0.70 3.67 -1.59
CA ILE A 54 -0.44 4.31 -2.88
C ILE A 54 0.62 5.40 -2.71
N PRO A 55 1.53 5.58 -3.68
CA PRO A 55 2.43 6.72 -3.66
C PRO A 55 1.60 7.99 -3.86
N VAL A 56 1.74 8.94 -2.93
CA VAL A 56 1.29 10.30 -3.21
C VAL A 56 2.40 10.98 -3.99
N THR A 57 2.23 11.00 -5.30
CA THR A 57 2.95 11.98 -6.10
C THR A 57 2.41 13.34 -5.69
N HIS A 58 3.08 14.00 -4.76
CA HIS A 58 2.85 15.43 -4.57
C HIS A 58 3.23 16.08 -5.90
N PRO A 59 2.28 16.68 -6.66
CA PRO A 59 2.68 17.55 -7.74
C PRO A 59 3.46 18.68 -7.07
N VAL A 60 4.77 18.73 -7.30
CA VAL A 60 5.57 19.88 -6.90
C VAL A 60 5.04 21.02 -7.79
N PRO A 61 4.36 22.05 -7.26
CA PRO A 61 4.07 23.22 -8.08
C PRO A 61 5.42 23.82 -8.48
N GLN A 62 5.68 23.87 -9.78
CA GLN A 62 6.83 24.57 -10.36
C GLN A 62 6.61 26.07 -10.30
#